data_AF-A0A8T0D945-F1
#
_entry.id   AF-A0A8T0D945-F1
#
_cell.length_a   1.000
_cell.length_b   1.000
_cell.length_c   1.000
_cell.angle_alpha   90.00
_cell.angle_beta   90.00
_cell.angle_gamma   90.00
#
_symmetry.space_group_name_H-M   'P 1'
#
loop_
_entity.id
_entity.type
_entity.pdbx_description
1 polymer ?
#
loop_
_entity_poly.entity_id
_entity_poly.type
_entity_poly.pdbx_seq_one_letter_code
_entity_poly.pdbx_strand_id
1 'polypeptide(L)'
;MQCEVENVSPKQMLCRLDFHLLWLVMFCNIIPVTVITSVCKYFGQEYITNDRFLSIVTTVSALFNAGGRIFWGAVVDKVSFKIPLCVMLFAWAAILISFPHLTLVEGILLKCLYTIWVCLMFFSLSGVFVIMPAALKLLFGPANLAVNYGLLYTAVSCGSIVSGAITMLVSAKDAYFFQFTGCGCVCLLALFIVFWIEDRSIPKRWNICRWCSSRCTSLRGNQLKSKP
;
A
#
# COMPACT_ATOMS: atom_id res chain seq x y z
N MET A 1 15.66 1.26 -23.99
CA MET A 1 16.33 2.41 -23.36
C MET A 1 16.54 2.03 -21.89
N GLN A 2 17.64 1.34 -21.60
CA GLN A 2 18.01 1.02 -20.21
C GLN A 2 18.51 2.33 -19.59
N CYS A 3 17.76 2.87 -18.64
CA CYS A 3 18.25 3.99 -17.83
C CYS A 3 19.51 3.53 -17.10
N GLU A 4 20.59 4.29 -17.24
CA GLU A 4 21.82 4.13 -16.47
C GLU A 4 21.44 4.04 -14.99
N VAL A 5 21.78 2.91 -14.35
CA VAL A 5 21.40 2.65 -12.97
C VAL A 5 22.32 3.47 -12.08
N GLU A 6 21.93 4.73 -11.84
CA GLU A 6 22.61 5.61 -10.90
C GLU A 6 22.47 5.01 -9.50
N ASN A 7 23.52 4.37 -8.99
CA ASN A 7 23.54 3.77 -7.67
C ASN A 7 23.68 4.88 -6.62
N VAL A 8 22.56 5.28 -6.04
CA VAL A 8 22.50 6.39 -5.09
C VAL A 8 22.92 5.89 -3.70
N SER A 9 23.80 6.63 -3.01
CA SER A 9 24.15 6.30 -1.62
C SER A 9 22.97 6.61 -0.67
N PRO A 10 22.84 5.94 0.49
CA PRO A 10 21.75 6.18 1.42
C PRO A 10 21.61 7.65 1.85
N LYS A 11 22.73 8.35 2.04
CA LYS A 11 22.73 9.79 2.37
C LYS A 11 22.16 10.65 1.24
N GLN A 12 22.48 10.32 0.00
CA GLN A 12 21.94 11.03 -1.17
C GLN A 12 20.47 10.69 -1.39
N MET A 13 20.05 9.45 -1.11
CA MET A 13 18.65 9.03 -1.18
C MET A 13 17.78 9.84 -0.21
N LEU A 14 18.24 10.05 1.03
CA LEU A 14 17.53 10.85 2.03
C LEU A 14 17.33 12.31 1.60
N CYS A 15 18.18 12.88 0.74
CA CYS A 15 17.97 14.22 0.21
C CYS A 15 16.99 14.27 -0.97
N ARG A 16 16.56 13.12 -1.51
CA ARG A 16 15.64 13.07 -2.66
C ARG A 16 14.19 13.17 -2.19
N LEU A 17 13.42 14.00 -2.88
CA LEU A 17 11.98 14.13 -2.66
C LEU A 17 11.25 12.80 -2.92
N ASP A 18 11.72 12.02 -3.89
CA ASP A 18 11.16 10.69 -4.22
C ASP A 18 11.15 9.74 -3.03
N PHE A 19 12.20 9.76 -2.21
CA PHE A 19 12.28 8.92 -1.02
C PHE A 19 11.22 9.32 0.00
N HIS A 20 11.06 10.62 0.25
CA HIS A 20 10.05 11.12 1.18
C HIS A 20 8.63 10.82 0.71
N LEU A 21 8.36 10.93 -0.60
CA LEU A 21 7.07 10.56 -1.16
C LEU A 21 6.80 9.06 -1.00
N LEU A 22 7.77 8.19 -1.32
CA LEU A 22 7.66 6.75 -1.08
C LEU A 22 7.46 6.42 0.40
N TRP A 23 8.19 7.11 1.29
CA TRP A 23 8.06 6.96 2.73
C TRP A 23 6.65 7.31 3.22
N LEU A 24 6.09 8.42 2.73
CA LEU A 24 4.71 8.80 3.03
C LEU A 24 3.69 7.80 2.48
N VAL A 25 3.89 7.29 1.26
CA VAL A 25 3.01 6.26 0.70
C VAL A 25 3.08 4.98 1.55
N MET A 26 4.26 4.57 1.99
CA MET A 26 4.40 3.39 2.85
C MET A 26 3.78 3.61 4.24
N PHE A 27 3.94 4.80 4.80
CA PHE A 27 3.29 5.23 6.05
C PHE A 27 1.76 5.22 5.93
N CYS A 28 1.20 5.74 4.83
CA CYS A 28 -0.24 5.69 4.61
C CYS A 28 -0.74 4.26 4.41
N ASN A 29 0.03 3.40 3.72
CA ASN A 29 -0.38 2.01 3.48
C ASN A 29 -0.34 1.12 4.72
N ILE A 30 0.54 1.37 5.68
CA ILE A 30 0.62 0.50 6.86
C ILE A 30 -0.62 0.63 7.77
N ILE A 31 -1.26 1.80 7.80
CA ILE A 31 -2.48 2.04 8.57
C ILE A 31 -3.58 1.01 8.20
N PRO A 32 -4.04 0.93 6.93
CA PRO A 32 -5.02 -0.07 6.51
C PRO A 32 -4.52 -1.51 6.66
N VAL A 33 -3.23 -1.79 6.45
CA VAL A 33 -2.67 -3.15 6.69
C VAL A 33 -2.92 -3.58 8.15
N THR A 34 -2.55 -2.74 9.11
CA THR A 34 -2.68 -3.07 10.54
C THR A 34 -4.14 -3.23 10.96
N VAL A 35 -5.02 -2.33 10.49
CA VAL A 35 -6.45 -2.38 10.77
C VAL A 35 -7.09 -3.65 10.21
N ILE A 36 -6.81 -4.01 8.95
CA ILE A 36 -7.32 -5.25 8.34
C ILE A 36 -6.91 -6.48 9.16
N THR A 37 -5.63 -6.58 9.53
CA THR A 37 -5.12 -7.76 10.26
C THR A 37 -5.75 -7.95 11.64
N SER A 38 -6.13 -6.86 12.30
CA SER A 38 -6.78 -6.86 13.61
C SER A 38 -8.28 -7.05 13.50
N VAL A 39 -8.93 -6.26 12.66
CA VAL A 39 -10.40 -6.20 12.56
C VAL A 39 -10.97 -7.44 11.86
N CYS A 40 -10.31 -8.00 10.84
CA CYS A 40 -10.80 -9.24 10.22
C CYS A 40 -10.87 -10.40 11.23
N LYS A 41 -9.90 -10.49 12.15
CA LYS A 41 -9.94 -11.52 13.20
C LYS A 41 -11.09 -11.28 14.17
N TYR A 42 -11.25 -10.05 14.65
CA TYR A 42 -12.29 -9.70 15.60
C TYR A 42 -13.70 -9.85 15.00
N PHE A 43 -13.92 -9.30 13.80
CA PHE A 43 -15.17 -9.43 13.06
C PHE A 43 -15.51 -10.90 12.77
N GLY A 44 -14.52 -11.70 12.40
CA GLY A 44 -14.71 -13.13 12.21
C GLY A 44 -15.18 -13.88 13.46
N GLN A 45 -14.69 -13.50 14.64
CA GLN A 45 -15.07 -14.11 15.92
C GLN A 45 -16.44 -13.64 16.42
N GLU A 46 -16.79 -12.38 16.20
CA GLU A 46 -18.04 -11.80 16.69
C GLU A 46 -19.27 -12.27 15.89
N TYR A 47 -19.14 -12.41 14.57
CA TYR A 47 -20.27 -12.75 13.70
C TYR A 47 -20.35 -14.24 13.33
N ILE A 48 -19.29 -15.02 13.55
CA ILE A 48 -19.24 -16.44 13.17
C ILE A 48 -18.75 -17.29 14.34
N THR A 49 -19.68 -17.98 15.02
CA THR A 49 -19.43 -18.89 16.14
C THR A 49 -18.69 -20.20 15.78
N ASN A 50 -18.26 -20.37 14.53
CA ASN A 50 -17.60 -21.58 14.05
C ASN A 50 -16.12 -21.31 13.73
N ASP A 51 -15.26 -21.59 14.71
CA ASP A 51 -13.81 -21.41 14.62
C ASP A 51 -13.17 -22.16 13.44
N ARG A 52 -13.74 -23.31 13.05
CA ARG A 52 -13.26 -24.09 11.90
C ARG A 52 -13.45 -23.32 10.61
N PHE A 53 -14.57 -22.63 10.44
CA PHE A 53 -14.82 -21.79 9.27
C PHE A 53 -13.84 -20.62 9.22
N LEU A 54 -13.65 -19.90 10.34
CA LEU A 54 -12.73 -18.76 10.40
C LEU A 54 -11.29 -19.16 10.11
N SER A 55 -10.87 -20.34 10.60
CA SER A 55 -9.56 -20.92 10.31
C SER A 55 -9.40 -21.21 8.82
N ILE A 56 -10.40 -21.82 8.16
CA ILE A 56 -10.38 -22.08 6.72
C ILE A 56 -10.25 -20.78 5.93
N VAL A 57 -11.07 -19.76 6.26
CA VAL A 57 -10.99 -18.46 5.58
C VAL A 57 -9.60 -17.84 5.71
N THR A 58 -9.01 -17.90 6.91
CA THR A 58 -7.67 -17.38 7.17
C THR A 58 -6.59 -18.16 6.41
N THR A 59 -6.72 -19.48 6.31
CA THR A 59 -5.79 -20.32 5.52
C THR A 59 -5.90 -20.01 4.03
N VAL A 60 -7.11 -19.88 3.50
CA VAL A 60 -7.34 -19.51 2.10
C VAL A 60 -6.81 -18.10 1.83
N SER A 61 -7.06 -17.13 2.70
CA SER A 61 -6.56 -15.76 2.53
C SER A 61 -5.03 -15.69 2.60
N ALA A 62 -4.39 -16.54 3.40
CA ALA A 62 -2.92 -16.66 3.41
C ALA A 62 -2.38 -17.21 2.09
N LEU A 63 -3.07 -18.18 1.46
CA LEU A 63 -2.71 -18.68 0.14
C LEU A 63 -2.85 -17.58 -0.93
N PHE A 64 -3.91 -16.78 -0.87
CA PHE A 64 -4.08 -15.60 -1.73
C PHE A 64 -3.03 -14.52 -1.46
N ASN A 65 -2.57 -14.34 -0.22
CA ASN A 65 -1.46 -13.44 0.08
C ASN A 65 -0.16 -13.92 -0.60
N ALA A 66 0.15 -15.21 -0.48
CA ALA A 66 1.33 -15.79 -1.12
C ALA A 66 1.26 -15.69 -2.65
N GLY A 67 0.11 -16.06 -3.23
CA GLY A 67 -0.14 -15.95 -4.67
C GLY A 67 -0.11 -14.51 -5.17
N GLY A 68 -0.63 -13.57 -4.38
CA GLY A 68 -0.58 -12.14 -4.66
C GLY A 68 0.84 -11.61 -4.74
N ARG A 69 1.76 -12.08 -3.90
CA ARG A 69 3.18 -11.67 -4.00
C ARG A 69 3.79 -12.05 -5.34
N ILE A 70 3.50 -13.27 -5.82
CA ILE A 70 4.00 -13.77 -7.11
C ILE A 70 3.37 -12.97 -8.25
N PHE A 71 2.05 -12.76 -8.20
CA PHE A 71 1.32 -12.01 -9.22
C PHE A 71 1.81 -10.56 -9.32
N TRP A 72 1.83 -9.83 -8.21
CA TRP A 72 2.25 -8.43 -8.18
C TRP A 72 3.73 -8.28 -8.54
N GLY A 73 4.59 -9.21 -8.13
CA GLY A 73 6.00 -9.25 -8.54
C GLY A 73 6.13 -9.34 -10.06
N ALA A 74 5.46 -10.33 -10.67
CA ALA A 74 5.48 -10.52 -12.12
C ALA A 74 4.87 -9.33 -12.89
N VAL A 75 3.84 -8.68 -12.33
CA VAL A 75 3.23 -7.48 -12.92
C VAL A 75 4.19 -6.29 -12.86
N VAL A 76 4.86 -6.06 -11.74
CA VAL A 76 5.84 -4.97 -11.60
C VAL A 76 7.03 -5.15 -12.53
N ASP A 77 7.51 -6.38 -12.65
CA ASP A 77 8.62 -6.71 -13.55
C ASP A 77 8.29 -6.38 -15.03
N LYS A 78 7.00 -6.43 -15.41
CA LYS A 78 6.55 -6.14 -16.78
C LYS A 78 6.10 -4.69 -17.02
N VAL A 79 5.48 -4.05 -16.03
CA VAL A 79 4.72 -2.77 -16.21
C VAL A 79 5.38 -1.59 -15.46
N SER A 80 6.53 -1.80 -14.80
CA SER A 80 7.12 -0.89 -13.79
C SER A 80 6.30 -0.85 -12.49
N PHE A 81 6.61 0.07 -11.57
CA PHE A 81 6.01 0.07 -10.25
C PHE A 81 4.76 0.98 -10.12
N LYS A 82 4.69 2.10 -10.86
CA LYS A 82 3.65 3.11 -10.64
C LYS A 82 2.23 2.65 -11.00
N ILE A 83 2.04 2.04 -12.18
CA ILE A 83 0.71 1.60 -12.64
C ILE A 83 0.17 0.49 -11.72
N PRO A 84 0.94 -0.56 -11.40
CA PRO A 84 0.48 -1.60 -10.48
C PRO A 84 0.14 -1.04 -9.10
N LEU A 85 0.95 -0.09 -8.60
CA LEU A 85 0.69 0.57 -7.32
C LEU A 85 -0.62 1.36 -7.35
N CYS A 86 -0.87 2.17 -8.38
CA CYS A 86 -2.12 2.94 -8.51
C CYS A 86 -3.36 2.02 -8.61
N VAL A 87 -3.31 1.00 -9.47
CA VAL A 87 -4.42 0.06 -9.65
C VAL A 87 -4.70 -0.69 -8.35
N MET A 88 -3.66 -1.16 -7.68
CA MET A 88 -3.78 -1.84 -6.39
C MET A 88 -4.35 -0.91 -5.31
N LEU A 89 -3.86 0.32 -5.16
CA LEU A 89 -4.37 1.27 -4.17
C LEU A 89 -5.83 1.65 -4.42
N PHE A 90 -6.21 1.85 -5.69
CA PHE A 90 -7.59 2.14 -6.06
C PHE A 90 -8.52 0.96 -5.74
N ALA A 91 -8.13 -0.24 -6.17
CA ALA A 91 -8.88 -1.45 -5.85
C ALA A 91 -8.99 -1.62 -4.34
N TRP A 92 -7.89 -1.44 -3.60
CA TRP A 92 -7.87 -1.62 -2.15
C TRP A 92 -8.72 -0.59 -1.42
N ALA A 93 -8.73 0.68 -1.86
CA ALA A 93 -9.62 1.70 -1.33
C ALA A 93 -11.10 1.36 -1.56
N ALA A 94 -11.46 0.94 -2.78
CA ALA A 94 -12.82 0.50 -3.09
C ALA A 94 -13.24 -0.67 -2.20
N ILE A 95 -12.33 -1.65 -2.04
CA ILE A 95 -12.55 -2.85 -1.22
C ILE A 95 -12.81 -2.47 0.26
N LEU A 96 -12.01 -1.55 0.81
CA LEU A 96 -12.14 -1.08 2.18
C LEU A 96 -13.44 -0.30 2.42
N ILE A 97 -13.87 0.54 1.47
CA ILE A 97 -15.08 1.34 1.59
C ILE A 97 -16.35 0.48 1.47
N SER A 98 -16.32 -0.59 0.67
CA SER A 98 -17.45 -1.50 0.53
C SER A 98 -17.58 -2.52 1.67
N PHE A 99 -16.51 -2.77 2.43
CA PHE A 99 -16.53 -3.77 3.51
C PHE A 99 -17.60 -3.52 4.59
N PRO A 100 -17.80 -2.30 5.10
CA PRO A 100 -18.85 -2.02 6.09
C PRO A 100 -20.27 -2.26 5.57
N HIS A 101 -20.50 -2.24 4.26
CA HIS A 101 -21.82 -2.48 3.66
C HIS A 101 -22.21 -3.97 3.68
N LEU A 102 -21.28 -4.87 4.02
CA LEU A 102 -21.54 -6.30 4.12
C LEU A 102 -22.49 -6.65 5.26
N THR A 103 -22.58 -5.82 6.28
CA THR A 103 -23.49 -6.00 7.43
C THR A 103 -24.97 -5.88 7.03
N LEU A 104 -25.27 -5.37 5.83
CA LEU A 104 -26.63 -5.30 5.28
C LEU A 104 -27.15 -6.64 4.77
N VAL A 105 -26.29 -7.67 4.67
CA VAL A 105 -26.64 -9.00 4.16
C VAL A 105 -26.47 -10.03 5.27
N GLU A 106 -27.51 -10.81 5.53
CA GLU A 106 -27.49 -11.86 6.57
C GLU A 106 -27.42 -13.28 5.96
N GLY A 107 -26.93 -14.25 6.74
CA GLY A 107 -26.97 -15.67 6.40
C GLY A 107 -25.74 -16.23 5.65
N ILE A 108 -25.95 -17.21 4.77
CA ILE A 108 -24.88 -17.90 4.02
C ILE A 108 -24.14 -16.95 3.07
N LEU A 109 -24.86 -15.98 2.49
CA LEU A 109 -24.29 -14.97 1.60
C LEU A 109 -23.25 -14.10 2.31
N LEU A 110 -23.47 -13.72 3.58
CA LEU A 110 -22.50 -13.00 4.40
C LEU A 110 -21.17 -13.77 4.49
N LYS A 111 -21.23 -15.08 4.77
CA LYS A 111 -20.04 -15.93 4.92
C LYS A 111 -19.23 -16.02 3.61
N CYS A 112 -19.92 -16.17 2.48
CA CYS A 112 -19.28 -16.21 1.16
C CYS A 112 -18.63 -14.86 0.82
N LEU A 113 -19.38 -13.77 0.97
CA LEU A 113 -18.88 -12.43 0.67
C LEU A 113 -17.71 -12.07 1.58
N TYR A 114 -17.81 -12.32 2.89
CA TYR A 114 -16.73 -12.11 3.85
C TYR A 114 -15.44 -12.82 3.41
N THR A 115 -15.54 -14.09 3.01
CA THR A 115 -14.37 -14.85 2.53
C THR A 115 -13.73 -14.19 1.31
N ILE A 116 -14.53 -13.80 0.32
CA ILE A 116 -14.05 -13.14 -0.91
C ILE A 116 -13.36 -11.81 -0.56
N TRP A 117 -13.98 -11.01 0.30
CA TRP A 117 -13.45 -9.72 0.73
C TRP A 117 -12.12 -9.86 1.47
N VAL A 118 -12.02 -10.79 2.42
CA VAL A 118 -10.77 -11.06 3.14
C VAL A 118 -9.68 -11.53 2.17
N CYS A 119 -9.99 -12.43 1.24
CA CYS A 119 -9.02 -12.86 0.22
C CYS A 119 -8.51 -11.68 -0.64
N LEU A 120 -9.39 -10.79 -1.09
CA LEU A 120 -9.03 -9.61 -1.88
C LEU A 120 -8.20 -8.60 -1.08
N MET A 121 -8.52 -8.42 0.21
CA MET A 121 -7.74 -7.57 1.10
C MET A 121 -6.33 -8.11 1.30
N PHE A 122 -6.18 -9.42 1.57
CA PHE A 122 -4.87 -10.06 1.74
C PHE A 122 -4.06 -10.11 0.45
N PHE A 123 -4.73 -10.25 -0.71
CA PHE A 123 -4.10 -10.15 -2.02
C PHE A 123 -3.53 -8.74 -2.26
N SER A 124 -4.30 -7.69 -1.93
CA SER A 124 -3.85 -6.29 -2.08
C SER A 124 -2.75 -5.93 -1.07
N LEU A 125 -2.85 -6.42 0.17
CA LEU A 125 -1.82 -6.28 1.20
C LEU A 125 -0.47 -6.78 0.72
N SER A 126 -0.45 -7.92 0.03
CA SER A 126 0.79 -8.50 -0.50
C SER A 126 1.46 -7.60 -1.54
N GLY A 127 0.67 -6.90 -2.36
CA GLY A 127 1.19 -6.05 -3.43
C GLY A 127 1.97 -4.85 -2.88
N VAL A 128 1.53 -4.23 -1.78
CA VAL A 128 2.26 -3.12 -1.14
C VAL A 128 3.70 -3.56 -0.81
N PHE A 129 3.87 -4.73 -0.19
CA PHE A 129 5.19 -5.22 0.23
C PHE A 129 6.09 -5.68 -0.92
N VAL A 130 5.52 -6.02 -2.07
CA VAL A 130 6.29 -6.42 -3.26
C VAL A 130 6.63 -5.22 -4.15
N ILE A 131 5.69 -4.29 -4.33
CA ILE A 131 5.84 -3.14 -5.21
C ILE A 131 6.81 -2.10 -4.60
N MET A 132 6.80 -1.89 -3.27
CA MET A 132 7.66 -0.90 -2.60
C MET A 132 9.17 -1.14 -2.77
N PRO A 133 9.73 -2.34 -2.48
CA PRO A 133 11.15 -2.58 -2.70
C PRO A 133 11.51 -2.55 -4.20
N ALA A 134 10.59 -2.93 -5.09
CA ALA A 134 10.79 -2.81 -6.53
C ALA A 134 10.85 -1.35 -6.99
N ALA A 135 9.99 -0.47 -6.43
CA ALA A 135 10.03 0.97 -6.68
C ALA A 135 11.36 1.60 -6.23
N LEU A 136 11.83 1.23 -5.03
CA LEU A 136 13.15 1.65 -4.51
C LEU A 136 14.29 1.22 -5.44
N LYS A 137 14.27 -0.04 -5.89
CA LYS A 137 15.29 -0.58 -6.80
C LYS A 137 15.31 0.18 -8.13
N LEU A 138 14.14 0.52 -8.68
CA LEU A 138 14.02 1.25 -9.94
C LEU A 138 14.44 2.72 -9.81
N LEU A 139 14.23 3.36 -8.66
CA LEU A 139 14.53 4.77 -8.43
C LEU A 139 15.97 5.04 -7.96
N PHE A 140 16.54 4.16 -7.14
CA PHE A 140 17.83 4.40 -6.47
C PHE A 140 18.92 3.36 -6.79
N GLY A 141 18.58 2.35 -7.59
CA GLY A 141 19.47 1.27 -7.98
C GLY A 141 19.54 0.12 -6.95
N PRO A 142 20.11 -1.04 -7.35
CA PRO A 142 20.16 -2.24 -6.52
C PRO A 142 21.31 -2.26 -5.50
N ALA A 143 22.37 -1.47 -5.67
CA ALA A 143 23.61 -1.60 -4.88
C ALA A 143 23.42 -1.45 -3.36
N ASN A 144 22.57 -0.50 -2.93
CA ASN A 144 22.27 -0.24 -1.52
C ASN A 144 20.82 -0.58 -1.15
N LEU A 145 20.17 -1.46 -1.90
CA LEU A 145 18.73 -1.72 -1.77
C LEU A 145 18.32 -2.17 -0.35
N ALA A 146 19.10 -3.04 0.28
CA ALA A 146 18.78 -3.53 1.62
C ALA A 146 18.74 -2.41 2.68
N VAL A 147 19.76 -1.53 2.67
CA VAL A 147 19.84 -0.39 3.59
C VAL A 147 18.74 0.63 3.31
N ASN A 148 18.56 0.96 2.03
CA ASN A 148 17.54 1.92 1.57
C ASN A 148 16.12 1.43 1.89
N TYR A 149 15.84 0.14 1.69
CA TYR A 149 14.58 -0.46 2.07
C TYR A 149 14.39 -0.50 3.59
N GLY A 150 15.44 -0.78 4.37
CA GLY A 150 15.39 -0.67 5.83
C GLY A 150 15.01 0.74 6.31
N LEU A 151 15.57 1.77 5.68
CA LEU A 151 15.19 3.17 5.95
C LEU A 151 13.74 3.45 5.55
N LEU A 152 13.27 2.95 4.41
CA LEU A 152 11.85 3.06 4.04
C LEU A 152 10.95 2.36 5.06
N TYR A 153 11.37 1.19 5.56
CA TYR A 153 10.62 0.39 6.50
C TYR A 153 10.41 1.07 7.85
N THR A 154 11.20 2.10 8.19
CA THR A 154 10.92 2.95 9.38
C THR A 154 9.52 3.58 9.34
N ALA A 155 8.99 3.86 8.15
CA ALA A 155 7.62 4.34 7.94
C ALA A 155 6.58 3.36 8.52
N VAL A 156 6.84 2.06 8.44
CA VAL A 156 5.97 0.99 8.94
C VAL A 156 5.85 1.10 10.45
N SER A 157 6.97 1.26 11.14
CA SER A 157 7.00 1.41 12.60
C SER A 157 6.22 2.65 13.04
N CYS A 158 6.49 3.81 12.41
CA CYS A 158 5.76 5.05 12.72
C CYS A 158 4.26 4.92 12.45
N GLY A 159 3.87 4.39 11.29
CA GLY A 159 2.46 4.28 10.91
C GLY A 159 1.69 3.26 11.75
N SER A 160 2.34 2.19 12.22
CA SER A 160 1.72 1.21 13.12
C SER A 160 1.43 1.79 14.52
N ILE A 161 2.31 2.66 15.02
CA ILE A 161 2.07 3.38 16.29
C ILE A 161 0.88 4.34 16.12
N VAL A 162 0.85 5.08 15.02
CA VAL A 162 -0.24 6.02 14.72
C VAL A 162 -1.57 5.30 14.53
N SER A 163 -1.60 4.18 13.82
CA SER A 163 -2.83 3.39 13.64
C SER A 163 -3.32 2.79 14.96
N GLY A 164 -2.42 2.33 15.82
CA GLY A 164 -2.76 1.88 17.18
C GLY A 164 -3.38 2.99 18.01
N ALA A 165 -2.77 4.18 18.01
CA ALA A 165 -3.30 5.35 18.73
C ALA A 165 -4.69 5.76 18.21
N ILE A 166 -4.90 5.78 16.89
CA ILE A 166 -6.21 6.09 16.27
C ILE A 166 -7.24 5.04 16.70
N THR A 167 -6.88 3.76 16.69
CA THR A 167 -7.78 2.66 17.07
C THR A 167 -8.25 2.78 18.52
N MET A 168 -7.39 3.26 19.42
CA MET A 168 -7.75 3.48 20.83
C MET A 168 -8.69 4.69 21.04
N LEU A 169 -8.61 5.71 20.19
CA LEU A 169 -9.41 6.93 20.31
C LEU A 169 -10.83 6.77 19.74
N VAL A 170 -11.04 5.84 18.81
CA VAL A 170 -12.35 5.61 18.17
C VAL A 170 -13.22 4.73 19.08
N SER A 171 -14.26 5.31 19.69
CA SER A 171 -15.19 4.63 20.62
C SER A 171 -16.15 3.64 19.93
N ALA A 172 -16.53 2.61 20.70
CA ALA A 172 -16.91 1.27 20.25
C ALA A 172 -18.23 1.06 19.48
N LYS A 173 -19.14 2.03 19.34
CA LYS A 173 -20.47 1.74 18.75
C LYS A 173 -20.53 1.79 17.22
N ASP A 174 -19.69 2.58 16.56
CA ASP A 174 -19.59 2.65 15.08
C ASP A 174 -18.14 2.49 14.58
N ALA A 175 -17.25 1.99 15.44
CA ALA A 175 -15.80 2.01 15.23
C ALA A 175 -15.39 1.34 13.92
N TYR A 176 -16.05 0.23 13.53
CA TYR A 176 -15.72 -0.49 12.31
C TYR A 176 -15.97 0.33 11.05
N PHE A 177 -17.14 0.98 10.94
CA PHE A 177 -17.48 1.78 9.77
C PHE A 177 -16.49 2.94 9.59
N PHE A 178 -16.18 3.65 10.68
CA PHE A 178 -15.22 4.75 10.66
C PHE A 178 -13.79 4.28 10.38
N GLN A 179 -13.36 3.15 10.94
CA GLN A 179 -12.02 2.59 10.71
C GLN A 179 -11.83 2.17 9.26
N PHE A 180 -12.77 1.42 8.68
CA PHE A 180 -12.68 0.96 7.29
C PHE A 180 -12.80 2.11 6.29
N THR A 181 -13.73 3.04 6.51
CA THR A 181 -13.87 4.24 5.67
C THR A 181 -12.63 5.12 5.76
N GLY A 182 -12.09 5.33 6.97
CA GLY A 182 -10.84 6.06 7.19
C GLY A 182 -9.65 5.41 6.49
N CYS A 183 -9.54 4.09 6.57
CA CYS A 183 -8.54 3.31 5.83
C CYS A 183 -8.66 3.49 4.32
N GLY A 184 -9.89 3.47 3.78
CA GLY A 184 -10.15 3.75 2.36
C GLY A 184 -9.70 5.17 1.95
N CYS A 185 -10.02 6.19 2.75
CA CYS A 185 -9.57 7.56 2.53
C CYS A 185 -8.04 7.67 2.55
N VAL A 186 -7.36 7.00 3.49
CA VAL A 186 -5.89 6.99 3.56
C VAL A 186 -5.28 6.30 2.34
N CYS A 187 -5.88 5.23 1.82
CA CYS A 187 -5.46 4.60 0.55
C CYS A 187 -5.61 5.56 -0.64
N LEU A 188 -6.69 6.36 -0.69
CA LEU A 188 -6.87 7.38 -1.73
C LEU A 188 -5.87 8.53 -1.60
N LEU A 189 -5.53 8.94 -0.37
CA LEU A 189 -4.46 9.91 -0.14
C LEU A 189 -3.11 9.35 -0.59
N ALA A 190 -2.81 8.08 -0.28
CA ALA A 190 -1.62 7.40 -0.78
C ALA A 190 -1.58 7.38 -2.31
N LEU A 191 -2.71 7.07 -2.96
CA LEU A 191 -2.84 7.10 -4.42
C LEU A 191 -2.59 8.51 -4.99
N PHE A 192 -3.08 9.55 -4.33
CA PHE A 192 -2.81 10.94 -4.70
C PHE A 192 -1.31 11.27 -4.61
N ILE A 193 -0.63 10.82 -3.55
CA ILE A 193 0.82 10.99 -3.38
C ILE A 193 1.60 10.22 -4.45
N VAL A 194 1.17 9.00 -4.80
CA VAL A 194 1.80 8.19 -5.86
C VAL A 194 1.76 8.91 -7.21
N PHE A 195 0.74 9.71 -7.50
CA PHE A 195 0.70 10.49 -8.73
C PHE A 195 1.84 11.51 -8.84
N TRP A 196 2.30 12.06 -7.70
CA TRP A 196 3.46 12.98 -7.64
C TRP A 196 4.82 12.29 -7.73
N ILE A 197 4.90 10.97 -7.54
CA ILE A 197 6.15 10.23 -7.71
C ILE A 197 6.48 10.16 -9.20
N GLU A 198 7.68 10.61 -9.55
CA GLU A 198 8.18 10.55 -10.92
C GLU A 198 8.81 9.18 -11.17
N ASP A 199 8.14 8.37 -11.99
CA ASP A 199 8.66 7.09 -12.44
C ASP A 199 9.44 7.28 -13.74
N ARG A 200 10.76 7.14 -13.68
CA ARG A 200 11.66 7.25 -14.85
C ARG A 200 11.54 6.06 -15.80
N SER A 201 10.95 4.94 -15.36
CA SER A 201 10.83 3.71 -16.14
C SER A 201 9.55 3.62 -16.98
N ILE A 202 8.57 4.51 -16.78
CA ILE A 202 7.32 4.49 -17.57
C ILE A 202 7.56 5.01 -19.00
N PRO A 203 7.12 4.27 -20.04
CA PRO A 203 7.13 4.77 -21.41
C PRO A 203 6.24 6.03 -21.52
N LYS A 204 6.76 7.08 -22.19
CA LYS A 204 6.14 8.42 -22.31
C LYS A 204 4.65 8.45 -22.72
N ARG A 205 4.11 7.37 -23.29
CA ARG A 205 2.70 7.23 -23.72
C ARG A 205 1.71 6.92 -22.60
N TRP A 206 2.15 6.36 -21.47
CA TRP A 206 1.31 6.01 -20.32
C TRP A 206 1.49 6.97 -19.13
N ASN A 207 2.17 8.09 -19.35
CA ASN A 207 2.42 9.09 -18.31
C ASN A 207 1.20 10.02 -18.18
N ILE A 208 0.10 9.46 -17.64
CA ILE A 208 -1.24 10.07 -17.53
C ILE A 208 -1.22 11.41 -16.77
N CYS A 209 -0.19 11.69 -15.97
CA CYS A 209 -0.06 12.93 -15.18
C CYS A 209 1.32 13.61 -15.32
N ARG A 210 1.75 13.90 -16.55
CA ARG A 210 2.94 14.76 -16.80
C ARG A 210 2.89 16.10 -16.06
N TRP A 211 1.70 16.66 -15.89
CA TRP A 211 1.50 17.98 -15.27
C TRP A 211 1.87 18.00 -13.77
N CYS A 212 1.43 17.00 -13.00
CA CYS A 212 1.76 16.87 -11.57
C CYS A 212 3.25 16.59 -11.34
N SER A 213 3.85 15.75 -12.19
CA SER A 213 5.29 15.46 -12.14
C SER A 213 6.12 16.71 -12.47
N SER A 214 5.72 17.48 -13.49
CA SER A 214 6.43 18.67 -13.99
C SER A 214 6.49 19.82 -12.98
N ARG A 215 5.45 20.02 -12.16
CA ARG A 215 5.45 21.00 -11.06
C ARG A 215 6.51 20.68 -10.00
N CYS A 216 6.70 19.40 -9.67
CA CYS A 216 7.73 18.96 -8.73
C CYS A 216 9.14 18.91 -9.34
N THR A 217 9.29 18.82 -10.67
CA THR A 217 10.61 18.90 -11.32
C THR A 217 11.30 20.24 -11.05
N SER A 218 10.53 21.33 -10.93
CA SER A 218 11.04 22.64 -10.50
C SER A 218 11.62 22.63 -9.07
N LEU A 219 11.05 21.84 -8.16
CA LEU A 219 11.55 21.66 -6.80
C LEU A 219 12.76 20.71 -6.76
N ARG A 220 12.81 19.70 -7.63
CA ARG A 220 13.97 18.79 -7.79
C ARG A 220 15.21 19.51 -8.34
N GLY A 221 15.01 20.47 -9.25
CA GLY A 221 16.09 21.30 -9.80
C GLY A 221 16.79 22.16 -8.73
N ASN A 222 16.06 22.60 -7.71
CA ASN A 222 16.62 23.37 -6.59
C ASN A 222 17.44 22.48 -5.62
N GLN A 223 17.05 21.22 -5.42
CA GLN A 223 17.77 20.27 -4.55
C GLN A 223 19.09 19.76 -5.18
N LEU A 224 19.21 19.78 -6.51
CA LEU A 224 20.46 19.50 -7.22
C LEU A 224 21.41 20.72 -7.26
N LYS A 225 20.88 21.94 -7.14
CA LYS A 225 21.65 23.20 -7.10
C LYS A 225 22.06 23.63 -5.69
N SER A 226 21.45 23.08 -4.64
CA SER A 226 21.68 23.51 -3.25
C SER A 226 22.86 22.82 -2.57
N LYS A 227 23.87 22.37 -3.32
CA LYS A 227 25.16 21.97 -2.73
C LYS A 227 26.25 22.96 -3.16
N PRO A 228 26.93 23.64 -2.24
CA PRO A 228 28.24 24.22 -2.52
C PRO A 228 29.26 23.13 -2.83
#